data_AF-A0A2G5Q8V5-F1
#
_entry.id   AF-A0A2G5Q8V5-F1
#
_cell.length_a   1.000
_cell.length_b   1.000
_cell.length_c   1.000
_cell.angle_alpha   90.00
_cell.angle_beta   90.00
_cell.angle_gamma   90.00
#
_symmetry.space_group_name_H-M   'P 1'
#
loop_
_entity.id
_entity.type
_entity.pdbx_description
1 polymer ?
#
loop_
_entity_poly.entity_id
_entity_poly.type
_entity_poly.pdbx_seq_one_letter_code
_entity_poly.pdbx_strand_id
1 'polypeptide(L)'
;MCALDYSSTSKWRYAFPSVPAFEKTKYYLGKGNFWLFQDIFVWHWFYINFPAQFNECIEKRDFNTYNKEFKASFNKLPWAEDALLKIKNLKVTDHLRLGFSLMAKFETTRGRDAQRQQQLASLIAIANHEQLNILQPLIYESIGFQALLYGQSKLEGHLGVPRRLAAFSTACESDAPKFNVTMTEGQLYDPTERMKFITKIADKFHTLMDIDKKYMENTIMAISSWHDHA
;
A
#
# COMPACT_ATOMS: atom_id res chain seq x y z
N MET A 1 7.70 16.69 4.61
CA MET A 1 8.76 15.72 4.24
C MET A 1 8.13 14.33 4.12
N CYS A 2 8.48 13.49 3.14
CA CYS A 2 7.90 12.14 3.02
C CYS A 2 8.43 11.21 4.12
N ALA A 3 7.67 10.18 4.50
CA ALA A 3 8.10 9.23 5.54
C ALA A 3 9.44 8.54 5.20
N LEU A 4 9.63 8.16 3.92
CA LEU A 4 10.89 7.57 3.46
C LEU A 4 12.02 8.59 3.44
N ASP A 5 11.77 9.84 3.06
CA ASP A 5 12.77 10.91 3.11
C ASP A 5 13.15 11.26 4.54
N TYR A 6 12.18 11.27 5.46
CA TYR A 6 12.43 11.47 6.88
C TYR A 6 13.34 10.39 7.45
N SER A 7 13.19 9.15 6.98
CA SER A 7 14.07 8.05 7.36
C SER A 7 15.49 8.14 6.79
N SER A 8 15.69 8.82 5.66
CA SER A 8 16.95 8.80 4.91
C SER A 8 17.75 10.10 4.98
N THR A 9 17.10 11.27 4.94
CA THR A 9 17.71 12.60 4.76
C THR A 9 17.47 13.58 5.91
N SER A 10 16.74 13.17 6.95
CA SER A 10 16.44 14.05 8.09
C SER A 10 17.71 14.45 8.87
N LYS A 11 17.87 15.74 9.18
CA LYS A 11 18.93 16.25 10.07
C LYS A 11 18.88 15.60 11.47
N TRP A 12 17.71 15.10 11.87
CA TRP A 12 17.54 14.34 13.11
C TRP A 12 18.36 13.07 13.13
N ARG A 13 18.64 12.46 11.97
CA ARG A 13 19.50 11.28 11.86
C ARG A 13 20.86 11.50 12.51
N TYR A 14 21.38 12.72 12.52
CA TYR A 14 22.67 13.04 13.15
C TYR A 14 22.57 13.48 14.62
N ALA A 15 21.35 13.63 15.15
CA ALA A 15 21.12 13.86 16.57
C ALA A 15 21.05 12.52 17.32
N PHE A 16 21.94 12.34 18.31
CA PHE A 16 21.86 11.19 19.22
C PHE A 16 20.56 11.25 20.03
N PRO A 17 19.81 10.14 20.23
CA PRO A 17 20.10 8.74 19.90
C PRO A 17 19.29 8.17 18.70
N SER A 18 19.12 8.91 17.60
CA SER A 18 18.04 8.64 16.64
C SER A 18 18.35 7.69 15.46
N VAL A 19 19.61 7.54 15.01
CA VAL A 19 19.99 6.78 13.78
C VAL A 19 19.35 5.39 13.69
N PRO A 20 19.40 4.54 14.74
CA PRO A 20 18.94 3.14 14.63
C PRO A 20 17.42 3.03 14.43
N ALA A 21 16.65 3.98 14.97
CA ALA A 21 15.20 4.01 14.83
C ALA A 21 14.77 4.37 13.39
N PHE A 22 15.49 5.31 12.77
CA PHE A 22 15.26 5.71 11.39
C PHE A 22 15.57 4.60 10.39
N GLU A 23 16.71 3.93 10.53
CA GLU A 23 17.09 2.80 9.67
C GLU A 23 16.10 1.64 9.79
N LYS A 24 15.63 1.33 11.02
CA LYS A 24 14.59 0.31 11.22
C LYS A 24 13.29 0.72 10.53
N THR A 25 12.86 1.97 10.66
CA THR A 25 11.64 2.46 10.01
C THR A 25 11.74 2.32 8.49
N LYS A 26 12.87 2.73 7.90
CA LYS A 26 13.15 2.55 6.47
C LYS A 26 13.10 1.09 6.05
N TYR A 27 13.71 0.21 6.84
CA TYR A 27 13.71 -1.23 6.59
C TYR A 27 12.29 -1.81 6.54
N TYR A 28 11.44 -1.51 7.53
CA TYR A 28 10.05 -2.01 7.55
C TYR A 28 9.22 -1.43 6.41
N LEU A 29 9.27 -0.11 6.18
CA LEU A 29 8.51 0.52 5.10
C LEU A 29 8.98 0.04 3.72
N GLY A 30 10.29 -0.09 3.51
CA GLY A 30 10.87 -0.62 2.28
C GLY A 30 10.44 -2.06 2.01
N LYS A 31 10.51 -2.93 3.04
CA LYS A 31 10.05 -4.31 2.96
C LYS A 31 8.55 -4.40 2.65
N GLY A 32 7.73 -3.63 3.35
CA GLY A 32 6.29 -3.56 3.15
C GLY A 32 5.93 -3.17 1.72
N ASN A 33 6.43 -2.01 1.26
CA ASN A 33 6.14 -1.49 -0.07
C ASN A 33 6.63 -2.41 -1.19
N PHE A 34 7.84 -2.97 -1.04
CA PHE A 34 8.41 -3.87 -2.03
C PHE A 34 7.55 -5.13 -2.21
N TRP A 35 7.22 -5.83 -1.12
CA TRP A 35 6.45 -7.08 -1.20
C TRP A 35 4.98 -6.84 -1.53
N LEU A 36 4.41 -5.72 -1.11
CA LEU A 36 3.09 -5.29 -1.57
C LEU A 36 3.05 -5.17 -3.08
N PHE A 37 4.05 -4.51 -3.68
CA PHE A 37 4.16 -4.39 -5.14
C PHE A 37 4.36 -5.75 -5.82
N GLN A 38 5.28 -6.58 -5.32
CA GLN A 38 5.51 -7.93 -5.89
C GLN A 38 4.25 -8.81 -5.87
N ASP A 39 3.36 -8.61 -4.89
CA ASP A 39 2.08 -9.30 -4.85
C ASP A 39 1.06 -8.69 -5.83
N ILE A 40 0.66 -7.44 -5.60
CA ILE A 40 -0.55 -6.87 -6.20
C ILE A 40 -0.41 -6.54 -7.69
N PHE A 41 0.80 -6.16 -8.12
CA PHE A 41 1.08 -5.83 -9.52
C PHE A 41 0.82 -7.03 -10.43
N VAL A 42 1.29 -8.22 -10.03
CA VAL A 42 1.17 -9.44 -10.84
C VAL A 42 -0.30 -9.81 -11.06
N TRP A 43 -1.13 -9.64 -10.02
CA TRP A 43 -2.57 -9.90 -10.14
C TRP A 43 -3.24 -8.96 -11.14
N HIS A 44 -2.99 -7.65 -11.03
CA HIS A 44 -3.56 -6.67 -11.95
C HIS A 44 -3.05 -6.85 -13.38
N TRP A 45 -1.75 -7.07 -13.55
CA TRP A 45 -1.16 -7.31 -14.86
C TRP A 45 -1.76 -8.56 -15.52
N PHE A 46 -1.93 -9.66 -14.78
CA PHE A 46 -2.52 -10.87 -15.31
C PHE A 46 -3.98 -10.68 -15.70
N TYR A 47 -4.77 -10.01 -14.85
CA TYR A 47 -6.18 -9.70 -15.15
C TYR A 47 -6.34 -8.84 -16.42
N ILE A 48 -5.56 -7.77 -16.54
CA ILE A 48 -5.65 -6.83 -17.67
C ILE A 48 -5.30 -7.52 -19.00
N ASN A 49 -4.25 -8.35 -19.01
CA ASN A 49 -3.76 -8.96 -20.25
C ASN A 49 -4.50 -10.26 -20.62
N PHE A 50 -5.01 -10.99 -19.62
CA PHE A 50 -5.58 -12.34 -19.80
C PHE A 50 -6.80 -12.57 -18.88
N PRO A 51 -7.89 -11.79 -19.01
CA PRO A 51 -9.00 -11.81 -18.04
C PRO A 51 -9.73 -13.15 -17.94
N ALA A 52 -9.85 -13.90 -19.06
CA ALA A 52 -10.46 -15.22 -19.05
C ALA A 52 -9.59 -16.23 -18.29
N GLN A 53 -8.31 -16.31 -18.63
CA GLN A 53 -7.35 -17.20 -17.98
C GLN A 53 -7.10 -16.82 -16.53
N PHE A 54 -7.20 -15.53 -16.18
CA PHE A 54 -7.13 -15.06 -14.81
C PHE A 54 -8.14 -15.79 -13.93
N ASN A 55 -9.42 -15.81 -14.34
CA ASN A 55 -10.47 -16.47 -13.57
C ASN A 55 -10.24 -17.99 -13.44
N GLU A 56 -9.69 -18.64 -14.47
CA GLU A 56 -9.37 -20.07 -14.45
C GLU A 56 -8.14 -20.41 -13.59
N CYS A 57 -7.20 -19.48 -13.48
CA CYS A 57 -5.89 -19.73 -12.89
C CYS A 57 -5.62 -18.99 -11.59
N ILE A 58 -6.55 -18.16 -11.08
CA ILE A 58 -6.35 -17.36 -9.87
C ILE A 58 -5.94 -18.22 -8.66
N GLU A 59 -6.52 -19.42 -8.54
CA GLU A 59 -6.23 -20.38 -7.45
C GLU A 59 -4.87 -21.09 -7.59
N LYS A 60 -4.22 -21.00 -8.77
CA LYS A 60 -2.97 -21.73 -9.06
C LYS A 60 -1.72 -20.96 -8.63
N ARG A 61 -1.81 -19.68 -8.26
CA ARG A 61 -0.64 -18.92 -7.79
C ARG A 61 -0.25 -19.43 -6.40
N ASP A 62 0.87 -20.14 -6.34
CA ASP A 62 1.52 -20.57 -5.11
C ASP A 62 3.02 -20.62 -5.38
N PHE A 63 3.81 -19.82 -4.65
CA PHE A 63 5.26 -19.83 -4.80
C PHE A 63 5.85 -21.24 -4.60
N ASN A 64 5.24 -22.08 -3.77
CA ASN A 64 5.71 -23.43 -3.50
C ASN A 64 5.55 -24.39 -4.69
N THR A 65 4.70 -24.09 -5.66
CA THR A 65 4.49 -24.97 -6.82
C THR A 65 5.42 -24.64 -7.98
N TYR A 66 6.20 -23.56 -7.90
CA TYR A 66 7.13 -23.17 -8.97
C TYR A 66 8.36 -24.08 -9.03
N ASN A 67 8.96 -24.13 -10.22
CA ASN A 67 10.17 -24.90 -10.49
C ASN A 67 11.39 -24.36 -9.71
N LYS A 68 12.44 -25.16 -9.63
CA LYS A 68 13.61 -24.86 -8.80
C LYS A 68 14.37 -23.64 -9.32
N GLU A 69 14.41 -23.46 -10.64
CA GLU A 69 15.13 -22.38 -11.33
C GLU A 69 14.50 -21.03 -11.03
N PHE A 70 13.17 -20.96 -11.08
CA PHE A 70 12.39 -19.77 -10.72
C PHE A 70 12.58 -19.45 -9.24
N LYS A 71 12.41 -20.45 -8.35
CA LYS A 71 12.59 -20.25 -6.90
C LYS A 71 13.99 -19.75 -6.57
N ALA A 72 15.03 -20.29 -7.21
CA ALA A 72 16.41 -19.86 -7.01
C ALA A 72 16.64 -18.39 -7.40
N SER A 73 16.01 -17.93 -8.49
CA SER A 73 16.09 -16.53 -8.91
C SER A 73 15.26 -15.61 -8.02
N PHE A 74 14.03 -16.02 -7.69
CA PHE A 74 13.10 -15.24 -6.89
C PHE A 74 13.55 -15.09 -5.43
N ASN A 75 14.20 -16.11 -4.86
CA ASN A 75 14.76 -16.03 -3.51
C ASN A 75 15.95 -15.05 -3.39
N LYS A 76 16.48 -14.52 -4.51
CA LYS A 76 17.48 -13.44 -4.48
C LYS A 76 16.85 -12.08 -4.17
N LEU A 77 15.52 -11.96 -4.23
CA LEU A 77 14.83 -10.74 -3.87
C LEU A 77 15.02 -10.42 -2.38
N PRO A 78 15.10 -9.13 -2.01
CA PRO A 78 15.31 -8.73 -0.63
C PRO A 78 14.14 -9.21 0.24
N TRP A 79 14.48 -9.77 1.41
CA TRP A 79 13.54 -10.29 2.40
C TRP A 79 12.70 -11.49 1.95
N ALA A 80 13.01 -12.17 0.84
CA ALA A 80 12.19 -13.25 0.29
C ALA A 80 11.86 -14.36 1.28
N GLU A 81 12.86 -14.86 2.00
CA GLU A 81 12.69 -15.95 2.96
C GLU A 81 11.67 -15.60 4.07
N ASP A 82 11.78 -14.41 4.67
CA ASP A 82 10.86 -13.96 5.72
C ASP A 82 9.49 -13.54 5.16
N ALA A 83 9.47 -12.89 3.99
CA ALA A 83 8.25 -12.33 3.43
C ALA A 83 7.31 -13.41 2.88
N LEU A 84 7.83 -14.35 2.09
CA LEU A 84 7.02 -15.36 1.41
C LEU A 84 6.19 -16.20 2.38
N LEU A 85 6.79 -16.61 3.50
CA LEU A 85 6.07 -17.36 4.54
C LEU A 85 4.94 -16.53 5.16
N LYS A 86 5.20 -15.26 5.49
CA LYS A 86 4.23 -14.35 6.13
C LYS A 86 3.05 -13.99 5.22
N ILE A 87 3.30 -13.85 3.92
CA ILE A 87 2.27 -13.51 2.92
C ILE A 87 1.68 -14.76 2.24
N LYS A 88 1.79 -15.92 2.90
CA LYS A 88 1.20 -17.19 2.46
C LYS A 88 1.59 -17.59 1.04
N ASN A 89 2.85 -17.36 0.67
CA ASN A 89 3.43 -17.77 -0.62
C ASN A 89 2.70 -17.17 -1.83
N LEU A 90 2.21 -15.93 -1.70
CA LEU A 90 1.53 -15.17 -2.77
C LEU A 90 0.25 -15.83 -3.27
N LYS A 91 -0.41 -16.63 -2.42
CA LYS A 91 -1.68 -17.26 -2.73
C LYS A 91 -2.80 -16.23 -2.83
N VAL A 92 -3.79 -16.54 -3.67
CA VAL A 92 -5.06 -15.82 -3.68
C VAL A 92 -5.69 -15.82 -2.28
N THR A 93 -6.40 -14.75 -1.97
CA THR A 93 -7.21 -14.61 -0.75
C THR A 93 -8.65 -14.31 -1.13
N ASP A 94 -9.58 -14.51 -0.21
CA ASP A 94 -11.00 -14.19 -0.45
C ASP A 94 -11.22 -12.70 -0.75
N HIS A 95 -10.45 -11.81 -0.11
CA HIS A 95 -10.48 -10.38 -0.39
C HIS A 95 -10.01 -10.05 -1.81
N LEU A 96 -8.94 -10.70 -2.27
CA LEU A 96 -8.44 -10.53 -3.64
C LEU A 96 -9.45 -11.06 -4.66
N ARG A 97 -10.00 -12.27 -4.44
CA ARG A 97 -11.04 -12.86 -5.29
C ARG A 97 -12.26 -11.95 -5.38
N LEU A 98 -12.71 -11.41 -4.24
CA LEU A 98 -13.81 -10.45 -4.19
C LEU A 98 -13.49 -9.18 -4.98
N GLY A 99 -12.31 -8.59 -4.79
CA GLY A 99 -11.87 -7.40 -5.51
C GLY A 99 -11.96 -7.57 -7.03
N PHE A 100 -11.30 -8.58 -7.59
CA PHE A 100 -11.34 -8.83 -9.03
C PHE A 100 -12.73 -9.23 -9.54
N SER A 101 -13.54 -9.94 -8.73
CA SER A 101 -14.93 -10.22 -9.10
C SER A 101 -15.78 -8.96 -9.21
N LEU A 102 -15.52 -7.95 -8.36
CA LEU A 102 -16.18 -6.65 -8.41
C LEU A 102 -15.65 -5.82 -9.58
N MET A 103 -14.37 -5.94 -9.92
CA MET A 103 -13.79 -5.34 -11.14
C MET A 103 -14.52 -5.80 -12.40
N ALA A 104 -14.60 -7.12 -12.60
CA ALA A 104 -15.31 -7.69 -13.75
C ALA A 104 -16.79 -7.27 -13.81
N LYS A 105 -17.45 -7.14 -12.65
CA LYS A 105 -18.83 -6.66 -12.57
C LYS A 105 -18.95 -5.20 -12.98
N PHE A 106 -18.05 -4.30 -12.56
CA PHE A 106 -18.23 -2.88 -12.88
C PHE A 106 -17.85 -2.55 -14.32
N GLU A 107 -17.01 -3.36 -14.96
CA GLU A 107 -16.68 -3.26 -16.39
C GLU A 107 -17.90 -3.53 -17.28
N THR A 108 -18.84 -4.35 -16.81
CA THR A 108 -20.07 -4.72 -17.52
C THR A 108 -21.32 -3.99 -17.02
N THR A 109 -21.26 -3.41 -15.82
CA THR A 109 -22.36 -2.67 -15.21
C THR A 109 -22.69 -1.39 -15.98
N ARG A 110 -23.97 -1.18 -16.24
CA ARG A 110 -24.50 0.06 -16.83
C ARG A 110 -25.03 0.98 -15.73
N GLY A 111 -24.90 2.28 -15.94
CA GLY A 111 -25.31 3.30 -14.97
C GLY A 111 -24.16 3.73 -14.07
N ARG A 112 -23.98 5.05 -13.95
CA ARG A 112 -22.84 5.65 -13.25
C ARG A 112 -22.81 5.24 -11.78
N ASP A 113 -23.90 5.44 -11.06
CA ASP A 113 -23.91 5.25 -9.60
C ASP A 113 -23.62 3.80 -9.20
N ALA A 114 -24.24 2.84 -9.90
CA ALA A 114 -23.99 1.42 -9.70
C ALA A 114 -22.53 1.04 -10.00
N GLN A 115 -21.95 1.59 -11.08
CA GLN A 115 -20.55 1.37 -11.41
C GLN A 115 -19.61 1.96 -10.34
N ARG A 116 -19.88 3.18 -9.85
CA ARG A 116 -19.08 3.84 -8.81
C ARG A 116 -19.12 3.07 -7.49
N GLN A 117 -20.29 2.61 -7.08
CA GLN A 117 -20.43 1.78 -5.89
C GLN A 117 -19.58 0.50 -5.97
N GLN A 118 -19.59 -0.19 -7.11
CA GLN A 118 -18.79 -1.39 -7.32
C GLN A 118 -17.29 -1.10 -7.39
N GLN A 119 -16.88 0.03 -7.98
CA GLN A 119 -15.48 0.48 -7.99
C GLN A 119 -14.96 0.73 -6.57
N LEU A 120 -15.72 1.43 -5.73
CA LEU A 120 -15.34 1.63 -4.33
C LEU A 120 -15.30 0.32 -3.55
N ALA A 121 -16.29 -0.56 -3.75
CA ALA A 121 -16.31 -1.88 -3.11
C ALA A 121 -15.10 -2.73 -3.52
N SER A 122 -14.72 -2.70 -4.80
CA SER A 122 -13.51 -3.33 -5.32
C SER A 122 -12.26 -2.77 -4.66
N LEU A 123 -12.13 -1.43 -4.60
CA LEU A 123 -11.01 -0.76 -3.96
C LEU A 123 -10.85 -1.16 -2.49
N ILE A 124 -11.96 -1.22 -1.73
CA ILE A 124 -11.93 -1.67 -0.34
C ILE A 124 -11.58 -3.15 -0.21
N ALA A 125 -12.06 -4.02 -1.11
CA ALA A 125 -11.70 -5.43 -1.10
C ALA A 125 -10.20 -5.64 -1.35
N ILE A 126 -9.61 -4.95 -2.33
CA ILE A 126 -8.17 -4.97 -2.57
C ILE A 126 -7.41 -4.38 -1.39
N ALA A 127 -7.87 -3.26 -0.81
CA ALA A 127 -7.25 -2.69 0.38
C ALA A 127 -7.25 -3.65 1.57
N ASN A 128 -8.32 -4.44 1.79
CA ASN A 128 -8.32 -5.48 2.82
C ASN A 128 -7.26 -6.55 2.57
N HIS A 129 -7.11 -7.01 1.33
CA HIS A 129 -6.05 -7.94 0.97
C HIS A 129 -4.66 -7.36 1.28
N GLU A 130 -4.38 -6.18 0.76
CA GLU A 130 -3.12 -5.47 0.96
C GLU A 130 -2.81 -5.19 2.43
N GLN A 131 -3.77 -4.65 3.18
CA GLN A 131 -3.53 -4.18 4.54
C GLN A 131 -3.55 -5.30 5.57
N LEU A 132 -4.38 -6.34 5.40
CA LEU A 132 -4.59 -7.39 6.39
C LEU A 132 -3.86 -8.69 6.05
N ASN A 133 -3.75 -9.06 4.77
CA ASN A 133 -3.08 -10.31 4.38
C ASN A 133 -1.61 -10.12 4.01
N ILE A 134 -1.24 -8.92 3.52
CA ILE A 134 0.15 -8.62 3.15
C ILE A 134 0.84 -7.82 4.26
N LEU A 135 0.45 -6.57 4.49
CA LEU A 135 1.20 -5.67 5.38
C LEU A 135 1.10 -6.03 6.87
N GLN A 136 -0.07 -6.51 7.33
CA GLN A 136 -0.25 -6.85 8.75
C GLN A 136 0.78 -7.88 9.24
N PRO A 137 0.83 -9.12 8.68
CA PRO A 137 1.81 -10.12 9.11
C PRO A 137 3.24 -9.75 8.71
N LEU A 138 3.44 -8.99 7.62
CA LEU A 138 4.76 -8.70 7.10
C LEU A 138 5.54 -7.66 7.92
N ILE A 139 4.85 -6.59 8.35
CA ILE A 139 5.49 -5.44 9.02
C ILE A 139 4.77 -5.01 10.30
N TYR A 140 3.43 -4.95 10.34
CA TYR A 140 2.72 -4.33 11.47
C TYR A 140 2.62 -5.22 12.72
N GLU A 141 2.73 -6.54 12.59
CA GLU A 141 2.83 -7.46 13.74
C GLU A 141 4.20 -7.41 14.45
N SER A 142 5.20 -6.75 13.85
CA SER A 142 6.50 -6.64 14.48
C SER A 142 6.49 -5.65 15.64
N ILE A 143 6.70 -6.15 16.86
CA ILE A 143 6.75 -5.35 18.11
C ILE A 143 7.70 -4.14 17.97
N GLY A 144 8.87 -4.35 17.35
CA GLY A 144 9.84 -3.29 17.13
C GLY A 144 9.29 -2.17 16.23
N PHE A 145 8.51 -2.52 15.20
CA PHE A 145 7.89 -1.53 14.32
C PHE A 145 6.70 -0.83 14.98
N GLN A 146 5.89 -1.56 15.76
CA GLN A 146 4.80 -0.97 16.54
C GLN A 146 5.31 0.11 17.51
N ALA A 147 6.40 -0.17 18.23
CA ALA A 147 7.02 0.79 19.14
C ALA A 147 7.50 2.06 18.40
N LEU A 148 8.07 1.91 17.21
CA LEU A 148 8.49 3.04 16.37
C LEU A 148 7.30 3.89 15.91
N LEU A 149 6.24 3.25 15.42
CA LEU A 149 5.02 3.94 14.99
C LEU A 149 4.32 4.64 16.15
N TYR A 150 4.28 4.00 17.32
CA TYR A 150 3.76 4.61 18.54
C TYR A 150 4.56 5.86 18.91
N GLY A 151 5.89 5.75 18.94
CA GLY A 151 6.77 6.90 19.19
C GLY A 151 6.57 8.03 18.19
N GLN A 152 6.49 7.70 16.89
CA GLN A 152 6.19 8.67 15.83
C GLN A 152 4.87 9.41 16.08
N SER A 153 3.80 8.68 16.45
CA SER A 153 2.49 9.28 16.72
C SER A 153 2.48 10.33 17.83
N LYS A 154 3.47 10.29 18.75
CA LYS A 154 3.61 11.27 19.84
C LYS A 154 4.36 12.53 19.44
N LEU A 155 5.12 12.48 18.35
CA LEU A 155 5.99 13.57 17.91
C LEU A 155 5.55 14.14 16.54
N GLU A 156 4.55 13.54 15.90
CA GLU A 156 4.12 13.88 14.55
C GLU A 156 3.68 15.34 14.40
N GLY A 157 4.07 15.98 13.29
CA GLY A 157 3.80 17.40 13.04
C GLY A 157 4.64 18.36 13.87
N HIS A 158 5.55 17.87 14.71
CA HIS A 158 6.55 18.64 15.43
C HIS A 158 7.94 18.17 15.01
N LEU A 159 8.94 19.05 15.10
CA LEU A 159 10.33 18.68 14.86
C LEU A 159 10.57 18.04 13.47
N GLY A 160 9.73 18.31 12.47
CA GLY A 160 9.84 17.71 11.13
C GLY A 160 9.50 16.22 11.06
N VAL A 161 8.88 15.64 12.10
CA VAL A 161 8.34 14.27 12.08
C VAL A 161 7.09 14.25 11.20
N PRO A 162 7.04 13.40 10.16
CA PRO A 162 5.91 13.31 9.26
C PRO A 162 4.63 12.90 9.98
N ARG A 163 3.53 13.58 9.63
CA ARG A 163 2.18 13.18 10.04
C ARG A 163 1.76 11.88 9.38
N ARG A 164 0.90 11.13 10.04
CA ARG A 164 0.16 10.01 9.44
C ARG A 164 -0.88 10.55 8.46
N LEU A 165 -0.40 10.88 7.26
CA LEU A 165 -1.11 11.62 6.22
C LEU A 165 -1.07 10.83 4.91
N ALA A 166 -2.21 10.75 4.25
CA ALA A 166 -2.28 10.46 2.82
C ALA A 166 -2.56 11.77 2.08
N ALA A 167 -1.64 12.15 1.17
CA ALA A 167 -1.77 13.31 0.32
C ALA A 167 -2.07 12.87 -1.11
N PHE A 168 -3.16 13.38 -1.69
CA PHE A 168 -3.53 13.22 -3.09
C PHE A 168 -2.85 14.28 -3.95
N SER A 169 -1.56 14.49 -3.74
CA SER A 169 -0.76 15.52 -4.43
C SER A 169 0.67 15.01 -4.62
N THR A 170 1.48 15.71 -5.41
CA THR A 170 2.92 15.42 -5.54
C THR A 170 3.73 15.82 -4.31
N ALA A 171 3.14 16.57 -3.36
CA ALA A 171 3.78 16.95 -2.12
C ALA A 171 3.52 15.92 -1.01
N CYS A 172 4.56 15.60 -0.25
CA CYS A 172 4.52 14.69 0.89
C CYS A 172 3.64 15.18 2.04
N GLU A 173 3.66 16.49 2.27
CA GLU A 173 2.78 17.19 3.20
C GLU A 173 2.25 18.40 2.47
N SER A 174 0.96 18.66 2.59
CA SER A 174 0.28 19.78 1.97
C SER A 174 -0.59 20.45 3.02
N ASP A 175 -0.68 21.77 3.02
CA ASP A 175 -1.65 22.51 3.83
C ASP A 175 -2.98 22.71 3.06
N ALA A 176 -3.24 21.88 2.04
CA ALA A 176 -4.51 21.84 1.33
C ALA A 176 -5.41 20.71 1.87
N PRO A 177 -6.28 20.96 2.88
CA PRO A 177 -7.21 19.96 3.42
C PRO A 177 -8.06 19.27 2.37
N LYS A 178 -8.32 19.94 1.22
CA LYS A 178 -9.04 19.36 0.09
C LYS A 178 -8.39 18.07 -0.43
N PHE A 179 -7.06 17.93 -0.37
CA PHE A 179 -6.34 16.80 -0.96
C PHE A 179 -5.68 15.90 0.07
N ASN A 180 -6.08 15.99 1.33
CA ASN A 180 -5.44 15.26 2.41
C ASN A 180 -6.44 14.45 3.23
N VAL A 181 -5.95 13.33 3.76
CA VAL A 181 -6.59 12.59 4.86
C VAL A 181 -5.54 12.35 5.92
N THR A 182 -5.77 12.82 7.14
CA THR A 182 -4.87 12.65 8.27
C THR A 182 -5.49 11.71 9.29
N MET A 183 -4.68 10.78 9.83
CA MET A 183 -5.05 9.97 10.97
C MET A 183 -4.77 10.77 12.24
N THR A 184 -5.83 11.34 12.83
CA THR A 184 -5.72 12.14 14.07
C THR A 184 -5.75 11.29 15.34
N GLU A 185 -6.33 10.09 15.26
CA GLU A 185 -6.55 9.18 16.39
C GLU A 185 -6.28 7.73 15.98
N GLY A 186 -6.02 6.88 16.98
CA GLY A 186 -5.70 5.46 16.82
C GLY A 186 -4.22 5.20 16.51
N GLN A 187 -3.90 3.96 16.18
CA GLN A 187 -2.56 3.44 15.93
C GLN A 187 -2.48 2.80 14.55
N LEU A 188 -1.46 3.14 13.75
CA LEU A 188 -1.30 2.60 12.40
C LEU A 188 -1.09 1.08 12.39
N TYR A 189 -0.51 0.52 13.43
CA TYR A 189 -0.27 -0.92 13.50
C TYR A 189 -1.51 -1.72 13.91
N ASP A 190 -2.52 -1.08 14.52
CA ASP A 190 -3.78 -1.72 14.81
C ASP A 190 -4.57 -1.90 13.50
N PRO A 191 -4.96 -3.13 13.13
CA PRO A 191 -5.61 -3.37 11.86
C PRO A 191 -6.99 -2.71 11.76
N THR A 192 -7.73 -2.61 12.86
CA THR A 192 -9.08 -2.03 12.85
C THR A 192 -9.01 -0.51 12.70
N GLU A 193 -8.14 0.14 13.48
CA GLU A 193 -7.94 1.59 13.41
C GLU A 193 -7.29 2.01 12.09
N ARG A 194 -6.31 1.24 11.59
CA ARG A 194 -5.72 1.46 10.27
C ARG A 194 -6.75 1.32 9.18
N MET A 195 -7.61 0.30 9.20
CA MET A 195 -8.64 0.16 8.17
C MET A 195 -9.65 1.30 8.19
N LYS A 196 -10.01 1.86 9.35
CA LYS A 196 -10.82 3.11 9.39
C LYS A 196 -10.14 4.26 8.65
N PHE A 197 -8.82 4.41 8.82
CA PHE A 197 -8.05 5.42 8.11
C PHE A 197 -7.97 5.14 6.60
N ILE A 198 -7.69 3.90 6.20
CA ILE A 198 -7.61 3.47 4.81
C ILE A 198 -8.96 3.63 4.09
N THR A 199 -10.09 3.33 4.75
CA THR A 199 -11.42 3.57 4.18
C THR A 199 -11.65 5.06 3.92
N LYS A 200 -11.28 5.96 4.84
CA LYS A 200 -11.37 7.41 4.60
C LYS A 200 -10.52 7.86 3.41
N ILE A 201 -9.33 7.27 3.23
CA ILE A 201 -8.46 7.52 2.07
C ILE A 201 -9.16 7.05 0.79
N ALA A 202 -9.69 5.83 0.77
CA ALA A 202 -10.40 5.28 -0.37
C ALA A 202 -11.61 6.12 -0.76
N ASP A 203 -12.46 6.52 0.20
CA ASP A 203 -13.62 7.38 -0.03
C ASP A 203 -13.22 8.75 -0.59
N LYS A 204 -12.12 9.32 -0.07
CA LYS A 204 -11.61 10.60 -0.54
C LYS A 204 -11.08 10.51 -1.97
N PHE A 205 -10.27 9.49 -2.26
CA PHE A 205 -9.78 9.22 -3.62
C PHE A 205 -10.96 9.04 -4.59
N HIS A 206 -11.93 8.20 -4.21
CA HIS A 206 -13.12 7.94 -4.99
C HIS A 206 -13.87 9.23 -5.29
N THR A 207 -14.15 10.05 -4.27
CA THR A 207 -14.81 11.35 -4.43
C THR A 207 -14.02 12.29 -5.35
N LEU A 208 -12.69 12.40 -5.16
CA LEU A 208 -11.85 13.26 -5.99
C LEU A 208 -11.82 12.83 -7.46
N MET A 209 -11.87 11.52 -7.73
CA MET A 209 -12.00 11.01 -9.10
C MET A 209 -13.35 11.37 -9.76
N ASP A 210 -14.38 11.73 -8.98
CA ASP A 210 -15.65 12.23 -9.51
C ASP A 210 -15.64 13.75 -9.71
N ILE A 211 -15.15 14.50 -8.73
CA ILE A 211 -15.29 15.97 -8.70
C ILE A 211 -14.06 16.74 -9.22
N ASP A 212 -12.89 16.10 -9.29
CA ASP A 212 -11.61 16.72 -9.67
C ASP A 212 -10.70 15.75 -10.43
N LYS A 213 -11.31 14.97 -11.33
CA LYS A 213 -10.64 13.90 -12.08
C LYS A 213 -9.36 14.35 -12.77
N LYS A 214 -9.40 15.50 -13.45
CA LYS A 214 -8.24 16.04 -14.20
C LYS A 214 -7.05 16.31 -13.27
N TYR A 215 -7.28 16.86 -12.08
CA TYR A 215 -6.23 17.06 -11.10
C TYR A 215 -5.62 15.74 -10.63
N MET A 216 -6.47 14.74 -10.34
CA MET A 216 -6.03 13.42 -9.91
C MET A 216 -5.20 12.72 -10.99
N GLU A 217 -5.67 12.73 -12.24
CA GLU A 217 -4.95 12.14 -13.38
C GLU A 217 -3.60 12.85 -13.62
N ASN A 218 -3.56 14.19 -13.56
CA ASN A 218 -2.32 14.94 -13.68
C ASN A 218 -1.34 14.63 -12.54
N THR A 219 -1.84 14.46 -11.32
CA THR A 219 -1.02 14.10 -10.15
C THR A 219 -0.41 12.71 -10.33
N ILE A 220 -1.23 11.73 -10.73
CA ILE A 220 -0.76 10.36 -11.01
C ILE A 220 0.28 10.38 -12.15
N MET A 221 0.03 11.15 -13.21
CA MET A 221 0.95 11.30 -14.34
C MET A 221 2.29 11.89 -13.89
N ALA A 222 2.27 12.93 -13.06
CA ALA A 222 3.48 13.53 -12.51
C ALA A 222 4.26 12.56 -11.60
N ILE A 223 3.58 11.75 -10.79
CA ILE A 223 4.22 10.71 -9.98
C ILE A 223 4.81 9.61 -10.87
N SER A 224 4.12 9.23 -11.95
CA SER A 224 4.58 8.20 -12.87
C SER A 224 5.84 8.58 -13.65
N SER A 225 6.11 9.88 -13.80
CA SER A 225 7.36 10.37 -14.40
C SER A 225 8.51 10.43 -13.39
N TRP A 226 8.29 10.10 -12.11
CA TRP A 226 9.39 10.02 -11.16
C TRP A 226 10.26 8.82 -11.47
N HIS A 227 11.47 9.12 -11.91
CA HIS A 227 12.56 8.19 -12.00
C HIS A 227 13.77 8.86 -11.38
N ASP A 228 14.72 8.08 -10.87
CA ASP A 228 16.02 8.64 -10.56
C ASP A 228 16.60 9.21 -11.86
N HIS A 229 16.95 10.49 -11.86
CA HIS A 229 17.90 11.01 -12.85
C HIS A 229 19.24 10.36 -12.50
N ALA A 230 19.53 9.21 -13.13
CA ALA A 230 20.87 8.64 -13.15
C ALA A 230 21.79 9.52 -14.00
#